data_AF-H3GE73-F1
#
_entry.id   AF-H3GE73-F1
#
_cell.length_a   1.000
_cell.length_b   1.000
_cell.length_c   1.000
_cell.angle_alpha   90.00
_cell.angle_beta   90.00
_cell.angle_gamma   90.00
#
_symmetry.space_group_name_H-M   'P 1'
#
loop_
_entity.id
_entity.type
_entity.pdbx_description
1 polymer ?
#
loop_
_entity_poly.entity_id
_entity_poly.type
_entity_poly.pdbx_seq_one_letter_code
_entity_poly.pdbx_strand_id
1 'polypeptide(L)'
;MAMAAVDASSRPLAEVVLYAEFDLTKGSTLRASFPTPFAHYSPEFFADIMLPEGVHNREEDVTIFFLNRQNAYKPAEDQNDAAVNEKTENDPLQSFMYCLSVVRTTHDSAARRGAKVTAVALCSTHKSCFALKDVLNLAVLKIVGAKSEAESENVLKELFDVVNAVDVSGVRGLSNMERRLMKRTISSTGRAAANREDAKTLEKALFFRTQAMWDDIPVPLQFKICSTDDQHDDGTLTQLLQTFGDQTMALFNAVLTGQRVIFLGYNRPAGEVCNFVLATSSLVCPPLFGLIHRQYPYANLTDLGFLSTPGYIAGVTNPMFKTKREWWDVLCDISTGEVFVSAPVEKEDYDATDRNLVLEVLDGVAAGYDEEWVRCMFEEYTRKNVVDIALGEANYLSPDALAKRSAVNNKRITKWARTDSYKRFMDSPHRKLFHSPAFDISYSQLSYLKRHIRSLQGDMVVLDDTLVEKIYTDFATLLHTELELQEFLSFLPVLRGGLQTIAQGIFHPSIGVKHNTVVLLKRLEQFPSTADSMRRLNAFLLMSYQRIHDIVNPDTRD
;
A
#
# COMPACT_ATOMS: atom_id res chain seq x y z
N MET A 1 -4.75 -27.54 10.86
CA MET A 1 -3.59 -27.93 10.06
C MET A 1 -3.29 -26.74 9.17
N ALA A 2 -2.35 -25.89 9.59
CA ALA A 2 -2.05 -24.65 8.91
C ALA A 2 -1.53 -24.98 7.50
N MET A 3 -2.14 -24.40 6.46
CA MET A 3 -1.44 -24.25 5.19
C MET A 3 -0.26 -23.34 5.48
N ALA A 4 0.88 -23.97 5.76
CA ALA A 4 2.17 -23.32 5.67
C ALA A 4 2.19 -22.64 4.30
N ALA A 5 2.34 -21.31 4.32
CA ALA A 5 2.73 -20.57 3.14
C ALA A 5 3.87 -21.36 2.51
N VAL A 6 3.68 -21.79 1.26
CA VAL A 6 4.66 -22.56 0.51
C VAL A 6 5.98 -21.82 0.67
N ASP A 7 6.93 -22.48 1.33
CA ASP A 7 8.29 -22.01 1.54
C ASP A 7 8.92 -21.94 0.15
N ALA A 8 8.74 -20.78 -0.50
CA ALA A 8 9.44 -20.44 -1.71
C ALA A 8 10.91 -20.40 -1.30
N SER A 9 11.64 -21.49 -1.57
CA SER A 9 13.10 -21.56 -1.49
C SER A 9 13.67 -20.20 -1.90
N SER A 10 14.21 -19.47 -0.91
CA SER A 10 14.28 -18.01 -0.87
C SER A 10 14.81 -17.41 -2.17
N ARG A 11 13.92 -16.88 -3.01
CA ARG A 11 14.35 -16.12 -4.19
C ARG A 11 15.27 -14.98 -3.76
N PRO A 12 16.35 -14.73 -4.51
CA PRO A 12 17.31 -13.70 -4.17
C PRO A 12 16.64 -12.32 -4.11
N LEU A 13 17.19 -11.42 -3.30
CA LEU A 13 16.69 -10.05 -3.20
C LEU A 13 16.96 -9.26 -4.50
N ALA A 14 18.03 -9.59 -5.22
CA ALA A 14 18.36 -9.13 -6.57
C ALA A 14 18.30 -10.28 -7.56
N GLU A 15 17.48 -10.16 -8.60
CA GLU A 15 17.45 -11.12 -9.71
C GLU A 15 18.41 -10.70 -10.83
N VAL A 16 18.41 -9.40 -11.16
CA VAL A 16 19.31 -8.79 -12.16
C VAL A 16 19.69 -7.40 -11.72
N VAL A 17 20.94 -7.01 -11.97
CA VAL A 17 21.42 -5.64 -11.87
C VAL A 17 21.88 -5.14 -13.24
N LEU A 18 21.65 -3.87 -13.51
CA LEU A 18 21.88 -3.23 -14.81
C LEU A 18 22.78 -2.02 -14.65
N TYR A 19 23.65 -1.79 -15.63
CA TYR A 19 24.50 -0.60 -15.72
C TYR A 19 24.25 0.10 -17.06
N ALA A 20 23.83 1.36 -17.01
CA ALA A 20 23.69 2.22 -18.18
C ALA A 20 24.50 3.50 -18.03
N GLU A 21 24.93 4.06 -19.15
CA GLU A 21 25.59 5.36 -19.20
C GLU A 21 25.22 6.12 -20.46
N PHE A 22 25.43 7.42 -20.44
CA PHE A 22 25.26 8.25 -21.62
C PHE A 22 26.53 8.23 -22.49
N ASP A 23 26.44 7.57 -23.66
CA ASP A 23 27.48 7.56 -24.67
C ASP A 23 27.35 8.78 -25.61
N LEU A 24 28.47 9.46 -25.90
CA LEU A 24 28.46 10.67 -26.72
C LEU A 24 28.07 10.45 -28.19
N THR A 25 28.23 9.23 -28.69
CA THR A 25 27.97 8.85 -30.07
C THR A 25 26.67 8.08 -30.22
N LYS A 26 26.34 7.23 -29.25
CA LYS A 26 25.15 6.36 -29.30
C LYS A 26 23.98 6.88 -28.49
N GLY A 27 24.19 7.88 -27.62
CA GLY A 27 23.19 8.34 -26.67
C GLY A 27 23.08 7.40 -25.47
N SER A 28 21.89 7.31 -24.87
CA SER A 28 21.61 6.40 -23.77
C SER A 28 21.95 4.96 -24.15
N THR A 29 22.88 4.33 -23.42
CA THR A 29 23.37 2.98 -23.74
C THR A 29 23.41 2.11 -22.48
N LEU A 30 22.79 0.93 -22.55
CA LEU A 30 22.97 -0.11 -21.54
C LEU A 30 24.33 -0.79 -21.79
N ARG A 31 25.23 -0.74 -20.81
CA ARG A 31 26.60 -1.25 -20.91
C ARG A 31 26.72 -2.69 -20.44
N ALA A 32 26.10 -3.02 -19.32
CA ALA A 32 26.20 -4.34 -18.72
C ALA A 32 24.92 -4.73 -17.98
N SER A 33 24.71 -6.04 -17.89
CA SER A 33 23.66 -6.68 -17.08
C SER A 33 24.27 -7.90 -16.42
N PHE A 34 23.95 -8.14 -15.15
CA PHE A 34 24.44 -9.29 -14.40
C PHE A 34 23.33 -9.89 -13.53
N PRO A 35 23.21 -11.23 -13.42
CA PRO A 35 24.05 -12.27 -14.05
C PRO A 35 23.70 -12.55 -15.51
N THR A 36 22.47 -12.25 -15.92
CA THR A 36 21.95 -12.55 -17.26
C THR A 36 21.21 -11.35 -17.86
N PRO A 37 21.24 -11.20 -19.20
CA PRO A 37 20.44 -10.18 -19.89
C PRO A 37 18.98 -10.62 -20.01
N PHE A 38 18.06 -9.66 -20.08
CA PHE A 38 16.66 -9.92 -20.43
C PHE A 38 16.53 -10.13 -21.95
N ALA A 39 16.23 -11.34 -22.39
CA ALA A 39 16.16 -11.67 -23.82
C ALA A 39 14.95 -11.02 -24.55
N HIS A 40 13.87 -10.71 -23.82
CA HIS A 40 12.61 -10.17 -24.35
C HIS A 40 12.45 -8.65 -24.17
N TYR A 41 13.45 -7.98 -23.60
CA TYR A 41 13.52 -6.52 -23.50
C TYR A 41 14.74 -6.03 -24.25
N SER A 42 14.62 -4.91 -24.98
CA SER A 42 15.76 -4.36 -25.70
C SER A 42 16.70 -3.61 -24.74
N PRO A 43 18.02 -3.59 -24.99
CA PRO A 43 18.96 -2.79 -24.22
C PRO A 43 18.61 -1.29 -24.23
N GLU A 44 18.06 -0.79 -25.33
CA GLU A 44 17.65 0.61 -25.50
C GLU A 44 16.49 0.97 -24.56
N PHE A 45 15.52 0.06 -24.38
CA PHE A 45 14.42 0.26 -23.44
C PHE A 45 14.93 0.52 -22.02
N PHE A 46 15.89 -0.27 -21.54
CA PHE A 46 16.49 -0.06 -20.22
C PHE A 46 17.25 1.26 -20.15
N ALA A 47 18.06 1.55 -21.17
CA ALA A 47 18.85 2.77 -21.21
C ALA A 47 17.97 4.04 -21.14
N ASP A 48 16.87 4.08 -21.88
CA ASP A 48 15.95 5.22 -21.94
C ASP A 48 15.17 5.46 -20.64
N ILE A 49 14.92 4.40 -19.86
CA ILE A 49 14.22 4.50 -18.56
C ILE A 49 15.20 4.78 -17.42
N MET A 50 16.42 4.24 -17.48
CA MET A 50 17.48 4.47 -16.49
C MET A 50 18.08 5.88 -16.61
N LEU A 51 18.02 6.49 -17.80
CA LEU A 51 18.55 7.82 -18.08
C LEU A 51 17.39 8.76 -18.49
N PRO A 52 16.55 9.19 -17.52
CA PRO A 52 15.35 9.97 -17.80
C PRO A 52 15.66 11.33 -18.44
N GLU A 53 14.68 11.87 -19.16
CA GLU A 53 14.83 13.18 -19.80
C GLU A 53 15.09 14.28 -18.76
N GLY A 54 16.08 15.13 -19.03
CA GLY A 54 16.45 16.23 -18.14
C GLY A 54 17.39 15.86 -16.99
N VAL A 55 17.85 14.59 -16.91
CA VAL A 55 18.79 14.15 -15.85
C VAL A 55 20.11 14.93 -15.82
N HIS A 56 20.59 15.40 -16.98
CA HIS A 56 21.82 16.19 -17.09
C HIS A 56 21.77 17.54 -16.36
N ASN A 57 20.59 18.01 -15.97
CA ASN A 57 20.41 19.24 -15.18
C ASN A 57 20.43 18.97 -13.66
N ARG A 58 20.68 17.72 -13.25
CA ARG A 58 20.59 17.25 -11.87
C ARG A 58 21.82 16.45 -11.50
N GLU A 59 22.25 16.57 -10.24
CA GLU A 59 23.35 15.76 -9.71
C GLU A 59 22.92 14.30 -9.53
N GLU A 60 21.69 14.06 -9.08
CA GLU A 60 21.13 12.74 -8.82
C GLU A 60 19.64 12.72 -9.20
N ASP A 61 19.17 11.59 -9.74
CA ASP A 61 17.75 11.30 -9.93
C ASP A 61 17.50 9.79 -9.76
N VAL A 62 16.24 9.41 -9.67
CA VAL A 62 15.80 8.01 -9.49
C VAL A 62 14.68 7.72 -10.48
N THR A 63 14.63 6.52 -11.03
CA THR A 63 13.44 6.05 -11.75
C THR A 63 12.98 4.72 -11.19
N ILE A 64 11.66 4.53 -11.17
CA ILE A 64 11.03 3.26 -10.82
C ILE A 64 10.29 2.77 -12.06
N PHE A 65 10.43 1.48 -12.37
CA PHE A 65 9.71 0.86 -13.45
C PHE A 65 9.40 -0.60 -13.11
N PHE A 66 8.46 -1.17 -13.85
CA PHE A 66 8.01 -2.55 -13.64
C PHE A 66 8.21 -3.36 -14.91
N LEU A 67 8.68 -4.60 -14.77
CA LEU A 67 8.81 -5.55 -15.87
C LEU A 67 7.72 -6.63 -15.76
N ASN A 68 7.32 -7.18 -16.91
CA ASN A 68 6.33 -8.25 -17.01
C ASN A 68 5.03 -7.97 -16.23
N ARG A 69 4.53 -6.72 -16.25
CA ARG A 69 3.35 -6.23 -15.50
C ARG A 69 2.11 -7.12 -15.64
N GLN A 70 1.92 -7.74 -16.80
CA GLN A 70 0.84 -8.69 -17.07
C GLN A 70 0.83 -9.91 -16.14
N ASN A 71 1.99 -10.25 -15.56
CA ASN A 71 2.16 -11.39 -14.67
C ASN A 71 2.02 -10.99 -13.18
N ALA A 72 1.74 -9.72 -12.84
CA ALA A 72 1.65 -9.25 -11.45
C ALA A 72 0.56 -9.95 -10.61
N TYR A 73 -0.44 -10.55 -11.26
CA TYR A 73 -1.58 -11.21 -10.60
C TYR A 73 -1.91 -12.60 -11.16
N LYS A 74 -0.99 -13.26 -11.87
CA LYS A 74 -1.22 -14.66 -12.25
C LYS A 74 -1.24 -15.51 -10.96
N PRO A 75 -2.36 -16.16 -10.61
CA PRO A 75 -2.40 -17.01 -9.42
C PRO A 75 -1.42 -18.17 -9.61
N ALA A 76 -0.75 -18.57 -8.53
CA ALA A 76 0.23 -19.67 -8.57
C ALA A 76 -0.37 -21.01 -9.04
N GLU A 77 -1.70 -21.17 -8.98
CA GLU A 77 -2.42 -22.39 -9.37
C GLU A 77 -2.69 -22.50 -10.90
N ASP A 78 -2.69 -21.39 -11.65
CA ASP A 78 -2.87 -21.41 -13.12
C ASP A 78 -1.57 -21.77 -13.88
N GLN A 79 -0.51 -22.19 -13.16
CA GLN A 79 0.73 -22.69 -13.76
C GLN A 79 0.58 -24.06 -14.44
N ASN A 80 -0.59 -24.71 -14.33
CA ASN A 80 -0.81 -26.04 -14.90
C ASN A 80 -1.69 -26.09 -16.17
N ASP A 81 -2.41 -25.01 -16.52
CA ASP A 81 -3.48 -25.07 -17.54
C ASP A 81 -3.29 -24.13 -18.76
N ALA A 82 -2.05 -23.88 -19.18
CA ALA A 82 -1.77 -23.32 -20.49
C ALA A 82 -0.78 -24.19 -21.27
N ALA A 83 -1.28 -24.88 -22.30
CA ALA A 83 -0.51 -25.64 -23.28
C ALA A 83 0.40 -24.72 -24.13
N VAL A 84 1.47 -24.17 -23.53
CA VAL A 84 2.50 -23.35 -24.17
C VAL A 84 3.88 -23.82 -23.71
N ASN A 85 4.49 -24.74 -24.49
CA ASN A 85 5.91 -25.14 -24.46
C ASN A 85 6.63 -25.13 -23.09
N GLU A 86 6.71 -26.32 -22.47
CA GLU A 86 7.39 -26.71 -21.21
C GLU A 86 8.88 -26.31 -21.08
N LYS A 87 9.50 -25.61 -22.05
CA LYS A 87 10.90 -25.14 -21.95
C LYS A 87 11.04 -23.68 -21.49
N THR A 88 9.95 -22.92 -21.40
CA THR A 88 9.99 -21.47 -21.11
C THR A 88 9.41 -21.08 -19.74
N GLU A 89 8.77 -22.01 -19.02
CA GLU A 89 8.02 -21.72 -17.79
C GLU A 89 8.87 -21.43 -16.54
N ASN A 90 10.17 -21.72 -16.57
CA ASN A 90 11.04 -21.56 -15.39
C ASN A 90 12.05 -20.40 -15.50
N ASP A 91 11.92 -19.49 -16.47
CA ASP A 91 12.77 -18.31 -16.50
C ASP A 91 12.27 -17.27 -15.45
N PRO A 92 13.01 -17.03 -14.34
CA PRO A 92 12.61 -16.05 -13.34
C PRO A 92 12.44 -14.65 -13.95
N LEU A 93 13.13 -14.35 -15.06
CA LEU A 93 13.04 -13.08 -15.79
C LEU A 93 11.70 -12.86 -16.51
N GLN A 94 10.82 -13.86 -16.56
CA GLN A 94 9.44 -13.72 -17.06
C GLN A 94 8.46 -13.33 -15.94
N SER A 95 8.84 -13.45 -14.67
CA SER A 95 7.98 -13.05 -13.55
C SER A 95 7.87 -11.53 -13.40
N PHE A 96 6.82 -11.04 -12.74
CA PHE A 96 6.67 -9.61 -12.45
C PHE A 96 7.83 -9.10 -11.60
N MET A 97 8.45 -7.98 -12.01
CA MET A 97 9.58 -7.39 -11.28
C MET A 97 9.40 -5.92 -10.98
N TYR A 98 9.85 -5.56 -9.79
CA TYR A 98 10.09 -4.21 -9.33
C TYR A 98 11.51 -3.80 -9.73
N CYS A 99 11.65 -2.65 -10.37
CA CYS A 99 12.94 -2.12 -10.76
C CYS A 99 13.16 -0.74 -10.15
N LEU A 100 14.28 -0.57 -9.47
CA LEU A 100 14.76 0.71 -8.96
C LEU A 100 16.02 1.09 -9.73
N SER A 101 16.05 2.27 -10.33
CA SER A 101 17.25 2.83 -10.94
C SER A 101 17.65 4.12 -10.27
N VAL A 102 18.95 4.26 -10.03
CA VAL A 102 19.57 5.46 -9.50
C VAL A 102 20.56 5.96 -10.55
N VAL A 103 20.48 7.25 -10.87
CA VAL A 103 21.33 7.89 -11.86
C VAL A 103 22.04 9.09 -11.24
N ARG A 104 23.32 9.25 -11.57
CA ARG A 104 24.15 10.36 -11.13
C ARG A 104 24.82 11.06 -12.31
N THR A 105 24.80 12.38 -12.29
CA THR A 105 25.57 13.22 -13.19
C THR A 105 26.78 13.74 -12.42
N THR A 106 27.97 13.38 -12.88
CA THR A 106 29.24 13.83 -12.28
C THR A 106 29.96 14.74 -13.25
N HIS A 107 30.32 15.95 -12.79
CA HIS A 107 31.07 16.88 -13.60
C HIS A 107 32.54 16.48 -13.63
N ASP A 108 33.05 16.19 -14.81
CA ASP A 108 34.44 15.82 -15.02
C ASP A 108 35.04 16.73 -16.10
N SER A 109 36.01 17.55 -15.71
CA SER A 109 36.74 18.43 -16.62
C SER A 109 37.55 17.68 -17.68
N ALA A 110 37.89 16.40 -17.44
CA ALA A 110 38.54 15.54 -18.43
C ALA A 110 37.55 14.92 -19.43
N ALA A 111 36.25 14.90 -19.11
CA ALA A 111 35.23 14.38 -20.01
C ALA A 111 34.92 15.38 -21.14
N ARG A 112 34.71 14.87 -22.36
CA ARG A 112 34.46 15.67 -23.58
C ARG A 112 33.28 16.66 -23.48
N ARG A 113 32.28 16.40 -22.62
CA ARG A 113 31.13 17.29 -22.37
C ARG A 113 31.14 17.93 -20.98
N GLY A 114 32.22 17.77 -20.21
CA GLY A 114 32.30 18.30 -18.84
C GLY A 114 31.43 17.55 -17.81
N ALA A 115 30.76 16.45 -18.21
CA ALA A 115 29.94 15.62 -17.33
C ALA A 115 29.82 14.17 -17.84
N LYS A 116 29.76 13.22 -16.90
CA LYS A 116 29.47 11.79 -17.11
C LYS A 116 28.17 11.45 -16.39
N VAL A 117 27.22 10.86 -17.13
CA VAL A 117 25.92 10.42 -16.59
C VAL A 117 25.91 8.90 -16.54
N THR A 118 25.75 8.37 -15.33
CA THR A 118 25.91 6.94 -15.01
C THR A 118 24.72 6.50 -14.18
N ALA A 119 24.09 5.39 -14.56
CA ALA A 119 22.93 4.84 -13.89
C ALA A 119 23.12 3.35 -13.57
N VAL A 120 22.66 2.96 -12.39
CA VAL A 120 22.59 1.55 -11.97
C VAL A 120 21.14 1.23 -11.65
N ALA A 121 20.67 0.06 -12.06
CA ALA A 121 19.35 -0.42 -11.70
C ALA A 121 19.41 -1.81 -11.07
N LEU A 122 18.45 -2.06 -10.18
CA LEU A 122 18.20 -3.32 -9.52
C LEU A 122 16.81 -3.81 -9.90
N CYS A 123 16.73 -5.03 -10.42
CA CYS A 123 15.50 -5.74 -10.74
C CYS A 123 15.26 -6.85 -9.70
N SER A 124 14.10 -6.84 -9.07
CA SER A 124 13.74 -7.78 -8.01
C SER A 124 12.29 -8.23 -8.13
N THR A 125 12.02 -9.46 -7.70
CA THR A 125 10.64 -9.93 -7.47
C THR A 125 10.07 -9.42 -6.14
N HIS A 126 10.92 -8.87 -5.28
CA HIS A 126 10.55 -8.33 -3.97
C HIS A 126 10.42 -6.81 -4.03
N LYS A 127 9.24 -6.31 -3.66
CA LYS A 127 8.95 -4.87 -3.52
C LYS A 127 9.93 -4.13 -2.60
N SER A 128 10.47 -4.86 -1.63
CA SER A 128 11.46 -4.40 -0.66
C SER A 128 12.72 -3.81 -1.30
N CYS A 129 12.98 -4.07 -2.59
CA CYS A 129 14.13 -3.52 -3.31
C CYS A 129 14.19 -1.99 -3.30
N PHE A 130 13.07 -1.29 -3.09
CA PHE A 130 13.05 0.18 -3.00
C PHE A 130 13.87 0.71 -1.82
N ALA A 131 13.99 -0.06 -0.72
CA ALA A 131 14.81 0.32 0.42
C ALA A 131 16.33 0.31 0.12
N LEU A 132 16.76 -0.26 -1.01
CA LEU A 132 18.18 -0.40 -1.36
C LEU A 132 18.74 0.81 -2.13
N LYS A 133 17.98 1.91 -2.24
CA LYS A 133 18.40 3.13 -2.94
C LYS A 133 19.82 3.57 -2.57
N ASP A 134 20.16 3.57 -1.29
CA ASP A 134 21.48 4.03 -0.82
C ASP A 134 22.61 3.08 -1.23
N VAL A 135 22.33 1.78 -1.31
CA VAL A 135 23.27 0.78 -1.83
C VAL A 135 23.52 1.00 -3.32
N LEU A 136 22.47 1.28 -4.10
CA LEU A 136 22.60 1.61 -5.52
C LEU A 136 23.37 2.93 -5.72
N ASN A 137 23.12 3.93 -4.88
CA ASN A 137 23.87 5.19 -4.89
C ASN A 137 25.38 4.95 -4.68
N LEU A 138 25.75 4.09 -3.74
CA LEU A 138 27.15 3.70 -3.52
C LEU A 138 27.74 2.96 -4.74
N ALA A 139 26.95 2.08 -5.38
CA ALA A 139 27.35 1.39 -6.60
C ALA A 139 27.68 2.37 -7.74
N VAL A 140 26.80 3.36 -7.98
CA VAL A 140 27.01 4.36 -9.02
C VAL A 140 28.31 5.14 -8.77
N LEU A 141 28.59 5.53 -7.52
CA LEU A 141 29.82 6.23 -7.18
C LEU A 141 31.08 5.38 -7.44
N LYS A 142 31.05 4.10 -7.10
CA LYS A 142 32.14 3.15 -7.38
C LYS A 142 32.35 2.97 -8.89
N ILE A 143 31.28 2.85 -9.68
CA ILE A 143 31.36 2.74 -11.16
C ILE A 143 31.89 4.03 -11.79
N VAL A 144 31.48 5.20 -11.29
CA VAL A 144 32.02 6.49 -11.79
C VAL A 144 33.53 6.56 -11.56
N GLY A 145 34.02 6.06 -10.43
CA GLY A 145 35.46 6.00 -10.11
C GLY A 145 36.26 4.92 -10.84
N ALA A 146 35.60 3.97 -11.50
CA ALA A 146 36.25 2.90 -12.26
C ALA A 146 36.92 3.44 -13.53
N LYS A 147 38.12 2.94 -13.82
CA LYS A 147 38.94 3.39 -14.97
C LYS A 147 38.78 2.49 -16.19
N SER A 148 38.25 1.28 -16.02
CA SER A 148 38.02 0.31 -17.09
C SER A 148 36.61 -0.27 -17.07
N GLU A 149 36.17 -0.80 -18.21
CA GLU A 149 34.89 -1.51 -18.33
C GLU A 149 34.87 -2.76 -17.44
N ALA A 150 35.98 -3.50 -17.33
CA ALA A 150 36.10 -4.68 -16.48
C ALA A 150 35.94 -4.36 -14.99
N GLU A 151 36.47 -3.23 -14.52
CA GLU A 151 36.26 -2.76 -13.14
C GLU A 151 34.78 -2.39 -12.90
N SER A 152 34.14 -1.75 -13.86
CA SER A 152 32.71 -1.39 -13.77
C SER A 152 31.81 -2.62 -13.70
N GLU A 153 32.11 -3.65 -14.49
CA GLU A 153 31.44 -4.95 -14.41
C GLU A 153 31.70 -5.67 -13.09
N ASN A 154 32.90 -5.55 -12.53
CA ASN A 154 33.21 -6.14 -11.23
C ASN A 154 32.40 -5.48 -10.10
N VAL A 155 32.29 -4.14 -10.10
CA VAL A 155 31.44 -3.41 -9.16
C VAL A 155 29.98 -3.82 -9.30
N LEU A 156 29.50 -4.07 -10.51
CA LEU A 156 28.15 -4.56 -10.75
C LEU A 156 27.92 -5.96 -10.16
N LYS A 157 28.92 -6.85 -10.23
CA LYS A 157 28.89 -8.18 -9.58
C LYS A 157 28.89 -8.05 -8.06
N GLU A 158 29.77 -7.22 -7.52
CA GLU A 158 29.80 -6.91 -6.08
C GLU A 158 28.44 -6.39 -5.59
N LEU A 159 27.78 -5.50 -6.34
CA LEU A 159 26.44 -5.02 -6.00
C LEU A 159 25.45 -6.18 -5.87
N PHE A 160 25.45 -7.10 -6.83
CA PHE A 160 24.56 -8.25 -6.84
C PHE A 160 24.78 -9.13 -5.60
N ASP A 161 26.04 -9.39 -5.26
CA ASP A 161 26.42 -10.19 -4.09
C ASP A 161 26.05 -9.48 -2.78
N VAL A 162 26.33 -8.17 -2.67
CA VAL A 162 26.01 -7.34 -1.49
C VAL A 162 24.51 -7.30 -1.23
N VAL A 163 23.70 -7.07 -2.28
CA VAL A 163 22.24 -7.03 -2.14
C VAL A 163 21.68 -8.39 -1.72
N ASN A 164 22.19 -9.48 -2.29
CA ASN A 164 21.74 -10.83 -1.96
C ASN A 164 22.23 -11.34 -0.60
N ALA A 165 23.28 -10.71 -0.04
CA ALA A 165 23.75 -10.99 1.32
C ALA A 165 22.97 -10.23 2.41
N VAL A 166 22.07 -9.30 2.06
CA VAL A 166 21.27 -8.55 3.03
C VAL A 166 20.34 -9.50 3.78
N ASP A 167 20.37 -9.44 5.12
CA ASP A 167 19.42 -10.18 5.94
C ASP A 167 18.00 -9.64 5.72
N VAL A 168 17.12 -10.48 5.18
CA VAL A 168 15.69 -10.21 4.98
C VAL A 168 14.80 -11.10 5.84
N SER A 169 15.35 -11.80 6.83
CA SER A 169 14.62 -12.75 7.68
C SER A 169 13.44 -12.12 8.46
N GLY A 170 13.51 -10.81 8.73
CA GLY A 170 12.44 -10.02 9.34
C GLY A 170 11.45 -9.41 8.34
N VAL A 171 11.75 -9.42 7.04
CA VAL A 171 10.83 -9.00 5.97
C VAL A 171 9.90 -10.17 5.62
N ARG A 172 9.10 -10.59 6.59
CA ARG A 172 8.12 -11.67 6.38
C ARG A 172 6.87 -11.11 5.73
N GLY A 173 6.26 -11.89 4.83
CA GLY A 173 4.94 -11.59 4.30
C GLY A 173 3.90 -11.69 5.41
N LEU A 174 3.48 -10.55 5.98
CA LEU A 174 2.41 -10.52 6.97
C LEU A 174 1.10 -10.98 6.33
N SER A 175 0.35 -11.79 7.06
CA SER A 175 -1.04 -12.08 6.72
C SER A 175 -1.87 -10.80 6.70
N ASN A 176 -3.01 -10.83 6.01
CA ASN A 176 -3.93 -9.70 5.98
C ASN A 176 -4.41 -9.30 7.38
N MET A 177 -4.58 -10.27 8.29
CA MET A 177 -4.94 -10.01 9.69
C MET A 177 -3.81 -9.29 10.44
N GLU A 178 -2.57 -9.78 10.37
CA GLU A 178 -1.40 -9.16 11.01
C GLU A 178 -1.19 -7.74 10.49
N ARG A 179 -1.34 -7.54 9.16
CA ARG A 179 -1.24 -6.22 8.53
C ARG A 179 -2.31 -5.26 9.08
N ARG A 180 -3.57 -5.70 9.21
CA ARG A 180 -4.65 -4.92 9.83
C ARG A 180 -4.36 -4.59 11.29
N LEU A 181 -3.88 -5.56 12.06
CA LEU A 181 -3.53 -5.38 13.48
C LEU A 181 -2.41 -4.36 13.67
N MET A 182 -1.35 -4.43 12.85
CA MET A 182 -0.28 -3.45 12.88
C MET A 182 -0.81 -2.04 12.58
N LYS A 183 -1.48 -1.85 11.44
CA LYS A 183 -1.99 -0.54 11.00
C LYS A 183 -2.93 0.11 12.02
N ARG A 184 -3.86 -0.67 12.59
CA ARG A 184 -4.78 -0.21 13.64
C ARG A 184 -4.06 0.47 14.80
N THR A 185 -2.93 -0.09 15.19
CA THR A 185 -2.21 0.31 16.40
C THR A 185 -1.58 1.70 16.25
N ILE A 186 -1.30 2.13 15.01
CA ILE A 186 -0.52 3.33 14.69
C ILE A 186 -1.37 4.56 14.49
N SER A 187 -2.54 4.45 13.83
CA SER A 187 -3.45 5.58 13.58
C SER A 187 -4.01 6.26 14.86
N SER A 188 -3.72 5.69 16.03
CA SER A 188 -4.08 6.22 17.36
C SER A 188 -3.21 7.37 17.85
N THR A 189 -2.01 7.53 17.28
CA THR A 189 -0.95 8.33 17.89
C THR A 189 -1.07 9.84 17.64
N GLY A 190 -1.80 10.27 16.60
CA GLY A 190 -2.00 11.68 16.28
C GLY A 190 -2.82 12.48 17.31
N ARG A 191 -3.61 11.81 18.17
CA ARG A 191 -4.33 12.44 19.29
C ARG A 191 -4.12 11.79 20.66
N ALA A 192 -3.61 10.55 20.74
CA ALA A 192 -3.38 9.88 22.03
C ALA A 192 -2.03 10.23 22.70
N ALA A 193 -1.26 11.18 22.17
CA ALA A 193 -0.01 11.61 22.78
C ALA A 193 -0.25 12.53 24.01
N ALA A 194 -0.81 11.95 25.08
CA ALA A 194 -0.28 12.24 26.40
C ALA A 194 1.17 11.67 26.53
N ASN A 195 1.55 10.69 25.69
CA ASN A 195 2.90 10.15 25.57
C ASN A 195 3.43 10.17 24.12
N ARG A 196 4.33 11.12 23.83
CA ARG A 196 5.01 11.26 22.52
C ARG A 196 6.04 10.13 22.26
N GLU A 197 6.48 9.43 23.30
CA GLU A 197 7.47 8.35 23.21
C GLU A 197 6.86 7.03 22.69
N ASP A 198 5.62 6.73 23.07
CA ASP A 198 4.91 5.52 22.62
C ASP A 198 4.64 5.58 21.11
N ALA A 199 4.28 6.76 20.59
CA ALA A 199 4.05 6.99 19.18
C ALA A 199 5.29 6.70 18.32
N LYS A 200 6.45 7.24 18.72
CA LYS A 200 7.73 7.00 18.01
C LYS A 200 8.14 5.53 18.07
N THR A 201 7.85 4.85 19.16
CA THR A 201 8.18 3.43 19.34
C THR A 201 7.32 2.56 18.41
N LEU A 202 6.04 2.89 18.27
CA LEU A 202 5.10 2.23 17.37
C LEU A 202 5.44 2.46 15.89
N GLU A 203 5.78 3.69 15.52
CA GLU A 203 6.25 4.01 14.17
C GLU A 203 7.53 3.22 13.84
N LYS A 204 8.46 3.09 14.79
CA LYS A 204 9.65 2.27 14.60
C LYS A 204 9.35 0.79 14.42
N ALA A 205 8.27 0.27 15.01
CA ALA A 205 7.86 -1.13 14.91
C ALA A 205 7.31 -1.52 13.53
N LEU A 206 6.96 -0.54 12.68
CA LEU A 206 6.56 -0.80 11.29
C LEU A 206 7.67 -1.26 10.38
N PHE A 207 8.91 -1.05 10.81
CA PHE A 207 10.07 -1.22 9.97
C PHE A 207 11.01 -2.27 10.53
N PHE A 208 11.36 -3.22 9.69
CA PHE A 208 12.50 -4.08 9.93
C PHE A 208 13.76 -3.31 9.57
N ARG A 209 14.72 -3.24 10.50
CA ARG A 209 15.99 -2.55 10.33
C ARG A 209 17.11 -3.57 10.19
N THR A 210 17.94 -3.36 9.18
CA THR A 210 19.13 -4.16 8.93
C THR A 210 20.20 -3.27 8.28
N GLN A 211 21.28 -3.85 7.79
CA GLN A 211 22.32 -3.14 7.06
C GLN A 211 22.85 -4.01 5.93
N ALA A 212 23.20 -3.38 4.81
CA ALA A 212 24.06 -3.98 3.81
C ALA A 212 25.53 -3.68 4.16
N MET A 213 26.40 -4.65 3.98
CA MET A 213 27.84 -4.48 4.11
C MET A 213 28.45 -4.47 2.71
N TRP A 214 29.00 -3.32 2.29
CA TRP A 214 29.81 -3.25 1.09
C TRP A 214 31.24 -2.89 1.50
N ASP A 215 32.14 -3.86 1.38
CA ASP A 215 33.46 -3.81 2.01
C ASP A 215 33.31 -3.56 3.53
N ASP A 216 33.93 -2.51 4.05
CA ASP A 216 33.84 -2.08 5.46
C ASP A 216 32.82 -0.94 5.68
N ILE A 217 31.97 -0.63 4.68
CA ILE A 217 30.99 0.46 4.76
C ILE A 217 29.61 -0.13 5.10
N PRO A 218 29.07 0.12 6.31
CA PRO A 218 27.71 -0.27 6.64
C PRO A 218 26.71 0.72 6.03
N VAL A 219 25.79 0.20 5.22
CA VAL A 219 24.67 0.97 4.65
C VAL A 219 23.40 0.59 5.41
N PRO A 220 22.83 1.46 6.26
CA PRO A 220 21.63 1.16 7.02
C PRO A 220 20.41 1.03 6.12
N LEU A 221 19.59 0.01 6.35
CA LEU A 221 18.39 -0.29 5.57
C LEU A 221 17.14 -0.35 6.46
N GLN A 222 16.01 0.14 5.93
CA GLN A 222 14.70 0.02 6.54
C GLN A 222 13.69 -0.57 5.56
N PHE A 223 13.03 -1.65 5.96
CA PHE A 223 11.96 -2.27 5.19
C PHE A 223 10.63 -2.09 5.91
N LYS A 224 9.63 -1.44 5.28
CA LYS A 224 8.29 -1.36 5.87
C LYS A 224 7.58 -2.70 5.71
N ILE A 225 7.09 -3.26 6.81
CA ILE A 225 6.56 -4.63 6.85
C ILE A 225 5.04 -4.62 6.59
N CYS A 226 4.34 -3.52 6.89
CA CYS A 226 2.88 -3.46 6.87
C CYS A 226 2.26 -3.01 5.53
N SER A 227 3.06 -2.71 4.51
CA SER A 227 2.57 -2.23 3.22
C SER A 227 1.88 -3.37 2.45
N THR A 228 0.74 -3.09 1.82
CA THR A 228 0.12 -4.02 0.86
C THR A 228 0.86 -4.04 -0.46
N ASP A 229 0.57 -5.00 -1.33
CA ASP A 229 1.22 -5.11 -2.64
C ASP A 229 1.02 -3.85 -3.48
N ASP A 230 -0.17 -3.24 -3.40
CA ASP A 230 -0.51 -1.97 -4.07
C ASP A 230 -0.03 -0.70 -3.34
N GLN A 231 0.45 -0.76 -2.08
CA GLN A 231 0.84 0.42 -1.30
C GLN A 231 2.35 0.61 -1.24
N HIS A 232 2.90 1.67 -1.84
CA HIS A 232 4.35 1.91 -1.84
C HIS A 232 4.79 2.79 -0.66
N ASP A 233 6.04 2.64 -0.23
CA ASP A 233 6.56 3.32 0.94
C ASP A 233 6.88 4.80 0.64
N ASP A 234 7.64 5.06 -0.43
CA ASP A 234 8.02 6.42 -0.86
C ASP A 234 6.86 7.20 -1.54
N GLY A 235 5.85 6.49 -2.05
CA GLY A 235 4.65 7.07 -2.64
C GLY A 235 3.66 7.51 -1.57
N THR A 236 3.80 8.73 -1.04
CA THR A 236 2.97 9.25 0.04
C THR A 236 1.71 9.96 -0.46
N LEU A 237 0.56 9.68 0.17
CA LEU A 237 -0.67 10.43 -0.04
C LEU A 237 -0.57 11.85 0.49
N THR A 238 0.21 12.05 1.55
CA THR A 238 0.45 13.38 2.13
C THR A 238 0.99 14.36 1.08
N GLN A 239 2.01 13.97 0.31
CA GLN A 239 2.54 14.81 -0.77
C GLN A 239 1.49 15.06 -1.85
N LEU A 240 0.75 14.02 -2.26
CA LEU A 240 -0.31 14.13 -3.26
C LEU A 240 -1.39 15.15 -2.86
N LEU A 241 -1.86 15.07 -1.62
CA LEU A 241 -2.87 15.98 -1.05
C LEU A 241 -2.36 17.42 -0.94
N GLN A 242 -1.12 17.62 -0.50
CA GLN A 242 -0.51 18.94 -0.41
C GLN A 242 -0.37 19.61 -1.78
N THR A 243 -0.11 18.82 -2.83
CA THR A 243 0.04 19.33 -4.20
C THR A 243 -1.30 19.63 -4.87
N PHE A 244 -2.30 18.75 -4.77
CA PHE A 244 -3.55 18.89 -5.52
C PHE A 244 -4.75 19.40 -4.71
N GLY A 245 -4.68 19.36 -3.38
CA GLY A 245 -5.76 19.82 -2.49
C GLY A 245 -7.09 19.15 -2.81
N ASP A 246 -8.15 19.96 -2.92
CA ASP A 246 -9.52 19.53 -3.29
C ASP A 246 -9.57 18.70 -4.58
N GLN A 247 -8.66 18.94 -5.54
CA GLN A 247 -8.62 18.23 -6.82
C GLN A 247 -8.18 16.76 -6.66
N THR A 248 -7.65 16.36 -5.49
CA THR A 248 -7.30 14.97 -5.17
C THR A 248 -8.46 14.01 -5.43
N MET A 249 -9.71 14.44 -5.22
CA MET A 249 -10.88 13.59 -5.45
C MET A 249 -11.19 13.39 -6.94
N ALA A 250 -10.71 14.27 -7.83
CA ALA A 250 -10.74 13.98 -9.26
C ALA A 250 -9.84 12.77 -9.59
N LEU A 251 -8.65 12.69 -8.98
CA LEU A 251 -7.76 11.53 -9.11
C LEU A 251 -8.39 10.26 -8.51
N PHE A 252 -8.94 10.35 -7.29
CA PHE A 252 -9.63 9.23 -6.65
C PHE A 252 -10.70 8.62 -7.57
N ASN A 253 -11.58 9.47 -8.11
CA ASN A 253 -12.67 9.02 -8.97
C ASN A 253 -12.15 8.50 -10.33
N ALA A 254 -11.11 9.11 -10.90
CA ALA A 254 -10.48 8.63 -12.13
C ALA A 254 -9.88 7.23 -11.97
N VAL A 255 -9.13 7.01 -10.90
CA VAL A 255 -8.49 5.73 -10.59
C VAL A 255 -9.53 4.63 -10.35
N LEU A 256 -10.53 4.94 -9.51
CA LEU A 256 -11.64 4.04 -9.17
C LEU A 256 -12.42 3.60 -10.41
N THR A 257 -12.68 4.53 -11.34
CA THR A 257 -13.51 4.28 -12.52
C THR A 257 -12.72 3.78 -13.73
N GLY A 258 -11.41 3.54 -13.60
CA GLY A 258 -10.60 2.96 -14.68
C GLY A 258 -10.20 3.96 -15.76
N GLN A 259 -10.18 5.26 -15.45
CA GLN A 259 -9.73 6.30 -16.39
C GLN A 259 -8.21 6.29 -16.58
N ARG A 260 -7.76 6.81 -17.73
CA ARG A 260 -6.35 6.98 -18.08
C ARG A 260 -5.79 8.23 -17.42
N VAL A 261 -4.80 8.05 -16.55
CA VAL A 261 -4.22 9.13 -15.74
C VAL A 261 -2.75 9.34 -16.12
N ILE A 262 -2.36 10.59 -16.36
CA ILE A 262 -0.96 10.99 -16.53
C ILE A 262 -0.55 11.96 -15.43
N PHE A 263 0.60 11.72 -14.81
CA PHE A 263 1.31 12.68 -13.97
C PHE A 263 2.44 13.31 -14.77
N LEU A 264 2.40 14.62 -14.93
CA LEU A 264 3.41 15.40 -15.64
C LEU A 264 4.31 16.14 -14.64
N GLY A 265 5.60 15.85 -14.66
CA GLY A 265 6.62 16.55 -13.88
C GLY A 265 7.64 17.26 -14.78
N TYR A 266 7.21 18.26 -15.55
CA TYR A 266 8.15 19.03 -16.38
C TYR A 266 9.16 19.77 -15.50
N ASN A 267 10.45 19.56 -15.75
CA ASN A 267 11.53 20.09 -14.93
C ASN A 267 11.46 19.67 -13.45
N ARG A 268 10.80 18.55 -13.14
CA ARG A 268 10.85 17.87 -11.83
C ARG A 268 11.72 16.62 -11.93
N PRO A 269 12.31 16.12 -10.81
CA PRO A 269 12.99 14.84 -10.80
C PRO A 269 12.05 13.71 -11.22
N ALA A 270 12.54 12.76 -12.02
CA ALA A 270 11.74 11.62 -12.46
C ALA A 270 11.28 10.78 -11.26
N GLY A 271 12.10 10.68 -10.22
CA GLY A 271 11.77 9.91 -9.02
C GLY A 271 10.59 10.48 -8.25
N GLU A 272 10.44 11.81 -8.27
CA GLU A 272 9.27 12.46 -7.70
C GLU A 272 8.00 12.09 -8.48
N VAL A 273 8.07 12.12 -9.82
CA VAL A 273 6.95 11.71 -10.67
C VAL A 273 6.55 10.25 -10.41
N CYS A 274 7.54 9.35 -10.26
CA CYS A 274 7.30 7.97 -9.86
C CYS A 274 6.53 7.90 -8.54
N ASN A 275 6.93 8.67 -7.53
CA ASN A 275 6.28 8.65 -6.22
C ASN A 275 4.80 9.06 -6.30
N PHE A 276 4.43 10.05 -7.11
CA PHE A 276 3.02 10.41 -7.32
C PHE A 276 2.21 9.27 -7.96
N VAL A 277 2.76 8.62 -8.98
CA VAL A 277 2.11 7.46 -9.61
C VAL A 277 1.91 6.33 -8.61
N LEU A 278 2.93 6.02 -7.81
CA LEU A 278 2.89 4.95 -6.81
C LEU A 278 1.94 5.27 -5.65
N ALA A 279 1.87 6.54 -5.22
CA ALA A 279 0.96 7.01 -4.17
C ALA A 279 -0.52 6.84 -4.57
N THR A 280 -0.81 6.94 -5.87
CA THR A 280 -2.17 6.93 -6.42
C THR A 280 -2.94 5.65 -6.07
N SER A 281 -2.28 4.49 -5.99
CA SER A 281 -2.92 3.25 -5.56
C SER A 281 -3.48 3.35 -4.14
N SER A 282 -2.78 4.06 -3.25
CA SER A 282 -3.19 4.22 -1.85
C SER A 282 -4.49 5.02 -1.67
N LEU A 283 -4.96 5.74 -2.71
CA LEU A 283 -6.24 6.45 -2.67
C LEU A 283 -7.44 5.49 -2.57
N VAL A 284 -7.33 4.29 -3.14
CA VAL A 284 -8.44 3.33 -3.23
C VAL A 284 -8.07 1.92 -2.71
N CYS A 285 -6.78 1.62 -2.59
CA CYS A 285 -6.25 0.35 -2.13
C CYS A 285 -5.47 0.52 -0.83
N PRO A 286 -5.84 -0.18 0.26
CA PRO A 286 -7.06 -0.96 0.50
C PRO A 286 -8.33 -0.07 0.57
N PRO A 287 -9.57 -0.64 0.58
CA PRO A 287 -9.94 -2.06 0.60
C PRO A 287 -9.87 -2.74 -0.77
N LEU A 288 -9.73 -1.99 -1.85
CA LEU A 288 -9.52 -2.56 -3.17
C LEU A 288 -8.07 -3.08 -3.28
N PHE A 289 -7.78 -3.83 -4.32
CA PHE A 289 -6.44 -4.29 -4.68
C PHE A 289 -6.40 -4.50 -6.19
N GLY A 290 -5.22 -4.75 -6.75
CA GLY A 290 -5.12 -5.10 -8.16
C GLY A 290 -4.75 -3.94 -9.07
N LEU A 291 -4.19 -2.84 -8.57
CA LEU A 291 -3.89 -1.65 -9.37
C LEU A 291 -2.46 -1.63 -9.91
N ILE A 292 -1.53 -2.38 -9.33
CA ILE A 292 -0.11 -2.28 -9.70
C ILE A 292 0.16 -2.49 -11.21
N HIS A 293 -0.61 -3.36 -11.87
CA HIS A 293 -0.45 -3.65 -13.30
C HIS A 293 -0.83 -2.47 -14.22
N ARG A 294 -1.62 -1.52 -13.72
CA ARG A 294 -1.99 -0.28 -14.42
C ARG A 294 -0.93 0.81 -14.25
N GLN A 295 -0.03 0.66 -13.28
CA GLN A 295 0.94 1.70 -12.93
C GLN A 295 2.20 1.60 -13.80
N TYR A 296 2.56 2.74 -14.37
CA TYR A 296 3.79 2.99 -15.11
C TYR A 296 4.50 4.14 -14.40
N PRO A 297 5.28 3.86 -13.34
CA PRO A 297 5.83 4.93 -12.49
C PRO A 297 6.69 5.92 -13.28
N TYR A 298 7.35 5.43 -14.33
CA TYR A 298 7.97 6.27 -15.35
C TYR A 298 7.66 5.75 -16.76
N ALA A 299 7.35 6.67 -17.66
CA ALA A 299 7.16 6.46 -19.08
C ALA A 299 7.75 7.65 -19.87
N ASN A 300 8.16 7.40 -21.11
CA ASN A 300 8.79 8.38 -21.98
C ASN A 300 8.14 8.34 -23.38
N LEU A 301 8.67 9.12 -24.32
CA LEU A 301 8.16 9.17 -25.70
C LEU A 301 8.73 8.06 -26.60
N THR A 302 9.74 7.30 -26.16
CA THR A 302 10.37 6.26 -26.98
C THR A 302 9.53 4.98 -26.99
N ASP A 303 8.85 4.67 -25.89
CA ASP A 303 7.89 3.57 -25.79
C ASP A 303 6.50 4.04 -25.32
N LEU A 304 5.56 4.10 -26.26
CA LEU A 304 4.14 4.43 -26.00
C LEU A 304 3.26 3.19 -25.80
N GLY A 305 3.84 1.99 -25.65
CA GLY A 305 3.09 0.74 -25.45
C GLY A 305 2.16 0.77 -24.22
N PHE A 306 2.45 1.63 -23.24
CA PHE A 306 1.61 1.82 -22.05
C PHE A 306 0.20 2.37 -22.37
N LEU A 307 0.04 3.11 -23.48
CA LEU A 307 -1.26 3.67 -23.87
C LEU A 307 -2.31 2.59 -24.18
N SER A 308 -1.85 1.38 -24.51
CA SER A 308 -2.71 0.22 -24.77
C SER A 308 -3.27 -0.41 -23.49
N THR A 309 -2.74 -0.06 -22.31
CA THR A 309 -3.20 -0.62 -21.03
C THR A 309 -4.47 0.10 -20.57
N PRO A 310 -5.60 -0.60 -20.40
CA PRO A 310 -6.85 0.02 -19.95
C PRO A 310 -6.69 0.72 -18.60
N GLY A 311 -7.05 2.01 -18.55
CA GLY A 311 -6.99 2.80 -17.34
C GLY A 311 -5.58 2.97 -16.76
N TYR A 312 -4.54 2.97 -17.58
CA TYR A 312 -3.16 3.14 -17.10
C TYR A 312 -3.00 4.40 -16.21
N ILE A 313 -2.01 4.37 -15.34
CA ILE A 313 -1.57 5.49 -14.49
C ILE A 313 -0.08 5.67 -14.78
N ALA A 314 0.29 6.71 -15.52
CA ALA A 314 1.65 6.88 -16.02
C ALA A 314 2.30 8.18 -15.53
N GLY A 315 3.59 8.11 -15.22
CA GLY A 315 4.42 9.26 -14.86
C GLY A 315 5.31 9.67 -16.02
N VAL A 316 5.32 10.95 -16.39
CA VAL A 316 6.10 11.48 -17.50
C VAL A 316 6.77 12.81 -17.14
N THR A 317 7.92 13.09 -17.72
CA THR A 317 8.64 14.37 -17.54
C THR A 317 8.54 15.27 -18.79
N ASN A 318 8.20 14.70 -19.95
CA ASN A 318 8.12 15.45 -21.20
C ASN A 318 6.83 16.28 -21.30
N PRO A 319 6.89 17.60 -21.55
CA PRO A 319 5.70 18.45 -21.63
C PRO A 319 4.81 18.16 -22.84
N MET A 320 5.29 17.43 -23.86
CA MET A 320 4.48 17.02 -25.02
C MET A 320 3.19 16.29 -24.62
N PHE A 321 3.21 15.50 -23.54
CA PHE A 321 2.05 14.77 -23.05
C PHE A 321 0.88 15.71 -22.69
N LYS A 322 1.16 16.95 -22.26
CA LYS A 322 0.12 17.96 -21.97
C LYS A 322 -0.68 18.36 -23.20
N THR A 323 -0.03 18.36 -24.36
CA THR A 323 -0.66 18.76 -25.64
C THR A 323 -1.53 17.66 -26.25
N LYS A 324 -1.24 16.40 -25.91
CA LYS A 324 -1.87 15.19 -26.47
C LYS A 324 -3.07 14.74 -25.65
N ARG A 325 -4.15 15.53 -25.68
CA ARG A 325 -5.39 15.27 -24.90
C ARG A 325 -6.06 13.94 -25.23
N GLU A 326 -5.78 13.36 -26.40
CA GLU A 326 -6.27 12.05 -26.80
C GLU A 326 -5.66 10.89 -26.00
N TRP A 327 -4.49 11.10 -25.39
CA TRP A 327 -3.78 10.05 -24.67
C TRP A 327 -4.35 9.80 -23.29
N TRP A 328 -4.86 10.83 -22.60
CA TRP A 328 -5.28 10.76 -21.20
C TRP A 328 -6.71 11.25 -20.99
N ASP A 329 -7.33 10.80 -19.91
CA ASP A 329 -8.62 11.30 -19.43
C ASP A 329 -8.40 12.37 -18.36
N VAL A 330 -7.41 12.16 -17.50
CA VAL A 330 -6.96 13.11 -16.47
C VAL A 330 -5.45 13.30 -16.55
N LEU A 331 -4.99 14.54 -16.53
CA LEU A 331 -3.58 14.90 -16.45
C LEU A 331 -3.33 15.78 -15.22
N CYS A 332 -2.38 15.36 -14.39
CA CYS A 332 -2.01 16.03 -13.16
C CYS A 332 -0.62 16.65 -13.34
N ASP A 333 -0.56 17.98 -13.35
CA ASP A 333 0.69 18.71 -13.45
C ASP A 333 1.27 18.92 -12.05
N ILE A 334 2.30 18.14 -11.70
CA ILE A 334 2.94 18.17 -10.38
C ILE A 334 3.62 19.52 -10.14
N SER A 335 4.02 20.22 -11.20
CA SER A 335 4.76 21.48 -11.09
C SER A 335 3.84 22.65 -10.76
N THR A 336 2.61 22.63 -11.30
CA THR A 336 1.62 23.69 -11.05
C THR A 336 0.59 23.34 -9.99
N GLY A 337 0.43 22.05 -9.66
CA GLY A 337 -0.63 21.56 -8.77
C GLY A 337 -2.02 21.54 -9.43
N GLU A 338 -2.08 21.64 -10.76
CA GLU A 338 -3.34 21.68 -11.52
C GLU A 338 -3.71 20.29 -12.07
N VAL A 339 -4.99 19.97 -12.01
CA VAL A 339 -5.57 18.77 -12.61
C VAL A 339 -6.41 19.15 -13.82
N PHE A 340 -6.02 18.64 -14.99
CA PHE A 340 -6.72 18.82 -16.26
C PHE A 340 -7.55 17.58 -16.56
N VAL A 341 -8.77 17.78 -17.08
CA VAL A 341 -9.64 16.69 -17.54
C VAL A 341 -9.91 16.88 -19.03
N SER A 342 -9.83 15.80 -19.81
CA SER A 342 -9.99 15.85 -21.26
C SER A 342 -11.44 16.12 -21.69
N ALA A 343 -12.41 15.70 -20.87
CA ALA A 343 -13.83 15.97 -21.01
C ALA A 343 -14.37 16.73 -19.79
N PRO A 344 -15.38 17.61 -19.94
CA PRO A 344 -15.99 18.28 -18.80
C PRO A 344 -16.57 17.26 -17.82
N VAL A 345 -16.20 17.38 -16.54
CA VAL A 345 -16.80 16.59 -15.47
C VAL A 345 -18.13 17.25 -15.11
N GLU A 346 -19.23 16.51 -15.27
CA GLU A 346 -20.54 16.95 -14.75
C GLU A 346 -20.45 17.07 -13.23
N LYS A 347 -21.22 17.98 -12.62
CA LYS A 347 -21.31 18.05 -11.17
C LYS A 347 -21.91 16.75 -10.64
N GLU A 348 -21.25 16.12 -9.67
CA GLU A 348 -21.65 14.82 -9.15
C GLU A 348 -22.22 14.96 -7.74
N ASP A 349 -23.16 14.08 -7.37
CA ASP A 349 -23.82 14.15 -6.06
C ASP A 349 -22.85 13.89 -4.88
N TYR A 350 -21.73 13.22 -5.15
CA TYR A 350 -20.70 12.89 -4.15
C TYR A 350 -19.71 14.02 -3.88
N ASP A 351 -19.70 15.10 -4.68
CA ASP A 351 -18.72 16.18 -4.60
C ASP A 351 -18.63 16.82 -3.20
N ALA A 352 -19.77 17.02 -2.54
CA ALA A 352 -19.80 17.60 -1.20
C ALA A 352 -19.16 16.68 -0.14
N THR A 353 -19.38 15.37 -0.27
CA THR A 353 -18.83 14.38 0.68
C THR A 353 -17.34 14.19 0.42
N ASP A 354 -16.95 14.13 -0.86
CA ASP A 354 -15.56 14.10 -1.32
C ASP A 354 -14.76 15.32 -0.80
N ARG A 355 -15.33 16.54 -0.89
CA ARG A 355 -14.72 17.77 -0.36
C ARG A 355 -14.54 17.72 1.15
N ASN A 356 -15.54 17.26 1.90
CA ASN A 356 -15.45 17.16 3.35
C ASN A 356 -14.32 16.23 3.80
N LEU A 357 -14.15 15.08 3.11
CA LEU A 357 -13.03 14.17 3.36
C LEU A 357 -11.69 14.88 3.17
N VAL A 358 -11.49 15.55 2.02
CA VAL A 358 -10.20 16.18 1.73
C VAL A 358 -9.86 17.26 2.76
N LEU A 359 -10.84 18.09 3.14
CA LEU A 359 -10.64 19.11 4.17
C LEU A 359 -10.26 18.48 5.52
N GLU A 360 -10.97 17.45 5.95
CA GLU A 360 -10.67 16.73 7.20
C GLU A 360 -9.25 16.14 7.18
N VAL A 361 -8.85 15.55 6.05
CA VAL A 361 -7.52 14.96 5.90
C VAL A 361 -6.43 16.04 5.87
N LEU A 362 -6.62 17.14 5.14
CA LEU A 362 -5.68 18.26 5.10
C LEU A 362 -5.50 18.92 6.47
N ASP A 363 -6.59 19.11 7.22
CA ASP A 363 -6.56 19.60 8.59
C ASP A 363 -5.81 18.63 9.52
N GLY A 364 -6.01 17.32 9.33
CA GLY A 364 -5.24 16.28 10.05
C GLY A 364 -3.74 16.33 9.71
N VAL A 365 -3.37 16.42 8.44
CA VAL A 365 -1.97 16.57 8.02
C VAL A 365 -1.35 17.83 8.64
N ALA A 366 -2.05 18.96 8.62
CA ALA A 366 -1.60 20.21 9.25
C ALA A 366 -1.46 20.09 10.77
N ALA A 367 -2.28 19.25 11.41
CA ALA A 367 -2.20 18.93 12.83
C ALA A 367 -1.09 17.92 13.19
N GLY A 368 -0.34 17.40 12.21
CA GLY A 368 0.80 16.51 12.41
C GLY A 368 0.43 15.02 12.50
N TYR A 369 -0.71 14.62 11.93
CA TYR A 369 -1.01 13.20 11.75
C TYR A 369 -0.07 12.56 10.72
N ASP A 370 0.22 11.27 10.92
CA ASP A 370 1.14 10.52 10.07
C ASP A 370 0.49 10.04 8.75
N GLU A 371 1.34 9.57 7.83
CA GLU A 371 0.92 9.05 6.52
C GLU A 371 0.00 7.83 6.64
N GLU A 372 0.15 7.02 7.69
CA GLU A 372 -0.69 5.82 7.86
C GLU A 372 -2.11 6.22 8.27
N TRP A 373 -2.28 7.28 9.08
CA TRP A 373 -3.59 7.87 9.35
C TRP A 373 -4.26 8.36 8.06
N VAL A 374 -3.53 9.07 7.19
CA VAL A 374 -4.04 9.53 5.89
C VAL A 374 -4.53 8.36 5.04
N ARG A 375 -3.72 7.29 4.93
CA ARG A 375 -4.09 6.05 4.21
C ARG A 375 -5.34 5.41 4.81
N CYS A 376 -5.45 5.36 6.14
CA CYS A 376 -6.65 4.83 6.80
C CYS A 376 -7.90 5.67 6.52
N MET A 377 -7.80 7.00 6.41
CA MET A 377 -8.94 7.85 6.04
C MET A 377 -9.48 7.49 4.65
N PHE A 378 -8.60 7.34 3.65
CA PHE A 378 -8.98 6.94 2.29
C PHE A 378 -9.50 5.50 2.21
N GLU A 379 -8.88 4.58 2.95
CA GLU A 379 -9.33 3.20 3.06
C GLU A 379 -10.76 3.14 3.62
N GLU A 380 -11.01 3.86 4.70
CA GLU A 380 -12.33 3.94 5.33
C GLU A 380 -13.37 4.60 4.44
N TYR A 381 -12.98 5.69 3.76
CA TYR A 381 -13.84 6.39 2.82
C TYR A 381 -14.29 5.48 1.66
N THR A 382 -13.33 4.79 1.04
CA THR A 382 -13.58 3.85 -0.06
C THR A 382 -14.43 2.68 0.39
N ARG A 383 -14.14 2.14 1.58
CA ARG A 383 -14.91 1.04 2.17
C ARG A 383 -16.36 1.42 2.41
N LYS A 384 -16.63 2.54 3.07
CA LYS A 384 -18.00 2.96 3.45
C LYS A 384 -18.84 3.43 2.26
N ASN A 385 -18.23 4.13 1.31
CA ASN A 385 -18.97 4.79 0.24
C ASN A 385 -18.97 4.05 -1.09
N VAL A 386 -18.15 3.01 -1.24
CA VAL A 386 -18.05 2.23 -2.48
C VAL A 386 -18.25 0.75 -2.19
N VAL A 387 -17.34 0.13 -1.44
CA VAL A 387 -17.30 -1.34 -1.29
C VAL A 387 -18.49 -1.89 -0.52
N ASP A 388 -18.78 -1.37 0.67
CA ASP A 388 -19.87 -1.89 1.51
C ASP A 388 -21.24 -1.72 0.83
N ILE A 389 -21.42 -0.65 0.04
CA ILE A 389 -22.66 -0.41 -0.73
C ILE A 389 -22.76 -1.40 -1.89
N ALA A 390 -21.69 -1.55 -2.67
CA ALA A 390 -21.66 -2.46 -3.82
C ALA A 390 -21.87 -3.93 -3.43
N LEU A 391 -21.39 -4.32 -2.24
CA LEU A 391 -21.53 -5.67 -1.70
C LEU A 391 -22.83 -5.89 -0.91
N GLY A 392 -23.64 -4.85 -0.67
CA GLY A 392 -24.81 -4.95 0.21
C GLY A 392 -24.45 -5.23 1.69
N GLU A 393 -23.23 -4.87 2.11
CA GLU A 393 -22.72 -5.04 3.47
C GLU A 393 -22.93 -3.79 4.35
N ALA A 394 -23.53 -2.73 3.82
CA ALA A 394 -23.80 -1.45 4.51
C ALA A 394 -24.99 -1.51 5.51
N ASN A 395 -25.25 -2.68 6.10
CA ASN A 395 -26.38 -2.97 6.98
C ASN A 395 -26.31 -2.29 8.36
N TYR A 396 -25.22 -1.55 8.62
CA TYR A 396 -24.99 -0.74 9.81
C TYR A 396 -25.54 0.69 9.66
N LEU A 397 -26.28 0.98 8.58
CA LEU A 397 -26.96 2.25 8.38
C LEU A 397 -28.46 2.05 8.53
N SER A 398 -29.17 3.10 8.96
CA SER A 398 -30.63 3.10 8.85
C SER A 398 -31.04 2.99 7.38
N PRO A 399 -32.23 2.43 7.06
CA PRO A 399 -32.69 2.32 5.68
C PRO A 399 -32.65 3.65 4.91
N ASP A 400 -33.03 4.75 5.56
CA ASP A 400 -33.01 6.09 4.97
C ASP A 400 -31.59 6.60 4.70
N ALA A 401 -30.67 6.40 5.65
CA ALA A 401 -29.27 6.79 5.50
C ALA A 401 -28.59 5.96 4.40
N LEU A 402 -28.90 4.66 4.32
CA LEU A 402 -28.43 3.77 3.27
C LEU A 402 -28.95 4.19 1.90
N ALA A 403 -30.25 4.47 1.77
CA ALA A 403 -30.85 4.94 0.52
C ALA A 403 -30.19 6.24 0.03
N LYS A 404 -30.04 7.23 0.92
CA LYS A 404 -29.38 8.50 0.60
C LYS A 404 -27.93 8.29 0.17
N ARG A 405 -27.15 7.54 0.94
CA ARG A 405 -25.72 7.30 0.64
C ARG A 405 -25.56 6.49 -0.65
N SER A 406 -26.44 5.53 -0.90
CA SER A 406 -26.42 4.70 -2.11
C SER A 406 -26.75 5.53 -3.35
N ALA A 407 -27.74 6.44 -3.27
CA ALA A 407 -28.09 7.34 -4.36
C ALA A 407 -26.90 8.23 -4.76
N VAL A 408 -26.25 8.86 -3.77
CA VAL A 408 -25.07 9.72 -3.97
C VAL A 408 -23.91 9.00 -4.68
N ASN A 409 -23.69 7.72 -4.35
CA ASN A 409 -22.54 6.96 -4.85
C ASN A 409 -22.85 6.07 -6.07
N ASN A 410 -24.12 5.99 -6.49
CA ASN A 410 -24.58 5.01 -7.46
C ASN A 410 -23.82 5.09 -8.80
N LYS A 411 -23.60 6.30 -9.31
CA LYS A 411 -22.95 6.53 -10.60
C LYS A 411 -21.50 6.04 -10.59
N ARG A 412 -20.71 6.36 -9.55
CA ARG A 412 -19.31 5.92 -9.45
C ARG A 412 -19.19 4.41 -9.20
N ILE A 413 -20.09 3.83 -8.39
CA ILE A 413 -20.14 2.38 -8.18
C ILE A 413 -20.47 1.65 -9.49
N THR A 414 -21.44 2.15 -10.25
CA THR A 414 -21.81 1.55 -11.55
C THR A 414 -20.68 1.63 -12.56
N LYS A 415 -19.93 2.74 -12.59
CA LYS A 415 -18.72 2.86 -13.42
C LYS A 415 -17.64 1.88 -12.97
N TRP A 416 -17.34 1.83 -11.67
CA TRP A 416 -16.36 0.89 -11.11
C TRP A 416 -16.73 -0.57 -11.41
N ALA A 417 -18.00 -0.95 -11.30
CA ALA A 417 -18.49 -2.30 -11.58
C ALA A 417 -18.21 -2.80 -13.01
N ARG A 418 -17.93 -1.89 -13.95
CA ARG A 418 -17.58 -2.22 -15.34
C ARG A 418 -16.07 -2.42 -15.56
N THR A 419 -15.25 -2.08 -14.58
CA THR A 419 -13.78 -2.17 -14.67
C THR A 419 -13.29 -3.58 -14.43
N ASP A 420 -12.10 -3.90 -14.96
CA ASP A 420 -11.44 -5.18 -14.66
C ASP A 420 -10.98 -5.26 -13.20
N SER A 421 -10.72 -4.12 -12.55
CA SER A 421 -10.44 -4.04 -11.12
C SER A 421 -11.62 -4.56 -10.29
N TYR A 422 -12.88 -4.31 -10.69
CA TYR A 422 -14.04 -4.87 -10.01
C TYR A 422 -14.14 -6.39 -10.18
N LYS A 423 -13.94 -6.91 -11.39
CA LYS A 423 -13.94 -8.36 -11.65
C LYS A 423 -12.92 -9.08 -10.77
N ARG A 424 -11.68 -8.59 -10.78
CA ARG A 424 -10.59 -9.12 -9.93
C ARG A 424 -10.90 -9.01 -8.45
N PHE A 425 -11.50 -7.90 -8.03
CA PHE A 425 -11.94 -7.71 -6.65
C PHE A 425 -12.98 -8.77 -6.24
N MET A 426 -13.94 -9.07 -7.12
CA MET A 426 -14.99 -10.05 -6.87
C MET A 426 -14.47 -11.49 -6.84
N ASP A 427 -13.54 -11.83 -7.73
CA ASP A 427 -13.01 -13.19 -7.91
C ASP A 427 -11.95 -13.57 -6.86
N SER A 428 -11.39 -12.60 -6.14
CA SER A 428 -10.27 -12.84 -5.23
C SER A 428 -10.60 -13.73 -4.03
N PRO A 429 -9.73 -14.71 -3.71
CA PRO A 429 -9.84 -15.52 -2.51
C PRO A 429 -9.63 -14.70 -1.22
N HIS A 430 -9.04 -13.50 -1.28
CA HIS A 430 -8.90 -12.61 -0.11
C HIS A 430 -10.25 -12.19 0.51
N ARG A 431 -11.36 -12.32 -0.22
CA ARG A 431 -12.71 -12.13 0.32
C ARG A 431 -13.22 -13.30 1.15
N LYS A 432 -12.65 -14.50 0.95
CA LYS A 432 -13.10 -15.77 1.52
C LYS A 432 -12.16 -16.30 2.61
N LEU A 433 -10.92 -15.81 2.66
CA LEU A 433 -9.91 -16.23 3.63
C LEU A 433 -10.06 -15.46 4.94
N PHE A 434 -10.80 -16.06 5.87
CA PHE A 434 -10.72 -15.71 7.29
C PHE A 434 -9.73 -16.65 7.97
N HIS A 435 -9.00 -16.13 8.95
CA HIS A 435 -7.97 -16.92 9.61
C HIS A 435 -8.56 -17.82 10.71
N SER A 436 -9.73 -17.47 11.25
CA SER A 436 -10.40 -18.22 12.30
C SER A 436 -11.77 -18.77 11.89
N PRO A 437 -12.17 -19.94 12.44
CA PRO A 437 -13.50 -20.54 12.18
C PRO A 437 -14.67 -19.63 12.57
N ALA A 438 -14.50 -18.77 13.58
CA ALA A 438 -15.54 -17.84 14.02
C ALA A 438 -15.90 -16.78 12.96
N PHE A 439 -14.98 -16.52 12.02
CA PHE A 439 -15.19 -15.58 10.93
C PHE A 439 -15.36 -16.27 9.56
N ASP A 440 -15.04 -17.57 9.44
CA ASP A 440 -15.16 -18.36 8.21
C ASP A 440 -16.62 -18.74 7.88
N ILE A 441 -16.97 -18.64 6.60
CA ILE A 441 -18.33 -18.60 6.03
C ILE A 441 -18.88 -20.01 5.74
N SER A 442 -18.05 -21.07 5.78
CA SER A 442 -18.49 -22.41 5.35
C SER A 442 -19.55 -23.08 6.24
N TYR A 443 -19.84 -22.54 7.43
CA TYR A 443 -20.87 -23.06 8.34
C TYR A 443 -22.00 -22.08 8.72
N SER A 444 -21.92 -20.81 8.34
CA SER A 444 -22.99 -19.84 8.61
C SER A 444 -23.12 -18.82 7.48
N GLN A 445 -24.35 -18.48 7.14
CA GLN A 445 -24.68 -17.42 6.19
C GLN A 445 -23.95 -16.10 6.58
N LEU A 446 -22.79 -15.84 5.96
CA LEU A 446 -21.94 -14.63 6.03
C LEU A 446 -21.90 -13.85 7.37
N SER A 447 -20.86 -14.13 8.18
CA SER A 447 -20.18 -13.24 9.14
C SER A 447 -21.07 -12.31 10.00
N TYR A 448 -21.83 -12.88 10.95
CA TYR A 448 -22.51 -12.08 11.98
C TYR A 448 -21.54 -11.18 12.75
N LEU A 449 -20.33 -11.67 13.09
CA LEU A 449 -19.37 -10.92 13.91
C LEU A 449 -18.87 -9.63 13.24
N LYS A 450 -18.46 -9.67 11.97
CA LYS A 450 -18.04 -8.46 11.22
C LYS A 450 -19.18 -7.44 11.14
N ARG A 451 -20.42 -7.92 10.92
CA ARG A 451 -21.62 -7.08 10.90
C ARG A 451 -21.90 -6.48 12.28
N HIS A 452 -21.81 -7.28 13.35
CA HIS A 452 -22.02 -6.86 14.74
C HIS A 452 -21.03 -5.78 15.16
N ILE A 453 -19.74 -5.98 14.87
CA ILE A 453 -18.68 -4.98 15.09
C ILE A 453 -19.06 -3.68 14.37
N ARG A 454 -19.44 -3.76 13.09
CA ARG A 454 -19.82 -2.59 12.31
C ARG A 454 -21.08 -1.90 12.82
N SER A 455 -22.07 -2.65 13.30
CA SER A 455 -23.29 -2.10 13.89
C SER A 455 -22.98 -1.31 15.16
N LEU A 456 -22.09 -1.82 16.02
CA LEU A 456 -21.66 -1.13 17.24
C LEU A 456 -20.73 0.07 16.97
N GLN A 457 -19.99 0.06 15.86
CA GLN A 457 -19.12 1.18 15.42
C GLN A 457 -19.84 2.17 14.49
N GLY A 458 -21.03 1.85 14.03
CA GLY A 458 -21.73 2.60 12.98
C GLY A 458 -22.51 3.79 13.52
N ASP A 459 -22.98 4.64 12.60
CA ASP A 459 -23.84 5.78 12.90
C ASP A 459 -25.29 5.36 13.26
N MET A 460 -25.53 4.11 13.67
CA MET A 460 -26.87 3.66 14.05
C MET A 460 -27.31 4.40 15.30
N VAL A 461 -28.23 5.35 15.11
CA VAL A 461 -28.68 6.28 16.16
C VAL A 461 -29.36 5.54 17.32
N VAL A 462 -29.90 4.33 17.12
CA VAL A 462 -30.39 3.43 18.18
C VAL A 462 -30.33 1.98 17.68
N LEU A 463 -29.56 1.11 18.32
CA LEU A 463 -29.73 -0.34 18.16
C LEU A 463 -30.81 -0.80 19.13
N ASP A 464 -31.67 -1.72 18.70
CA ASP A 464 -32.63 -2.37 19.60
C ASP A 464 -31.89 -3.15 20.69
N ASP A 465 -32.33 -3.03 21.95
CA ASP A 465 -31.70 -3.67 23.10
C ASP A 465 -31.59 -5.19 22.90
N THR A 466 -32.57 -5.81 22.24
CA THR A 466 -32.56 -7.24 21.92
C THR A 466 -31.44 -7.61 20.94
N LEU A 467 -31.15 -6.73 19.97
CA LEU A 467 -30.07 -6.91 19.01
C LEU A 467 -28.72 -6.72 19.70
N VAL A 468 -28.59 -5.75 20.59
CA VAL A 468 -27.37 -5.53 21.39
C VAL A 468 -27.10 -6.75 22.28
N GLU A 469 -28.10 -7.28 22.98
CA GLU A 469 -27.98 -8.51 23.76
C GLU A 469 -27.49 -9.68 22.92
N LYS A 470 -28.07 -9.87 21.72
CA LYS A 470 -27.63 -10.91 20.78
C LYS A 470 -26.17 -10.71 20.36
N ILE A 471 -25.79 -9.48 19.99
CA ILE A 471 -24.42 -9.15 19.57
C ILE A 471 -23.40 -9.56 20.64
N TYR A 472 -23.60 -9.13 21.89
CA TYR A 472 -22.65 -9.45 22.96
C TYR A 472 -22.68 -10.91 23.37
N THR A 473 -23.84 -11.58 23.25
CA THR A 473 -23.92 -13.03 23.42
C THR A 473 -23.11 -13.76 22.36
N ASP A 474 -23.23 -13.37 21.08
CA ASP A 474 -22.46 -13.94 19.98
C ASP A 474 -20.95 -13.71 20.17
N PHE A 475 -20.52 -12.54 20.67
CA PHE A 475 -19.11 -12.32 21.03
C PHE A 475 -18.64 -13.28 22.12
N ALA A 476 -19.44 -13.51 23.16
CA ALA A 476 -19.08 -14.39 24.26
C ALA A 476 -19.12 -15.89 23.90
N THR A 477 -19.89 -16.29 22.88
CA THR A 477 -20.03 -17.70 22.44
C THR A 477 -19.18 -18.07 21.24
N LEU A 478 -18.65 -17.10 20.49
CA LEU A 478 -17.86 -17.35 19.28
C LEU A 478 -16.38 -16.98 19.41
N LEU A 479 -16.00 -16.12 20.36
CA LEU A 479 -14.61 -15.66 20.52
C LEU A 479 -13.94 -16.31 21.74
N HIS A 480 -13.21 -17.41 21.53
CA HIS A 480 -12.60 -18.20 22.60
C HIS A 480 -11.08 -18.27 22.51
N THR A 481 -10.55 -18.33 21.30
CA THR A 481 -9.12 -18.55 21.05
C THR A 481 -8.37 -17.24 20.83
N GLU A 482 -7.05 -17.27 21.03
CA GLU A 482 -6.18 -16.12 20.76
C GLU A 482 -6.31 -15.64 19.31
N LEU A 483 -6.39 -16.56 18.35
CA LEU A 483 -6.51 -16.24 16.92
C LEU A 483 -7.83 -15.54 16.58
N GLU A 484 -8.95 -16.00 17.14
CA GLU A 484 -10.27 -15.36 16.95
C GLU A 484 -10.31 -13.96 17.55
N LEU A 485 -9.69 -13.77 18.72
CA LEU A 485 -9.58 -12.47 19.37
C LEU A 485 -8.67 -11.52 18.59
N GLN A 486 -7.56 -12.01 18.04
CA GLN A 486 -6.70 -11.25 17.13
C GLN A 486 -7.47 -10.82 15.87
N GLU A 487 -8.23 -11.74 15.27
CA GLU A 487 -9.04 -11.43 14.09
C GLU A 487 -10.14 -10.41 14.41
N PHE A 488 -10.84 -10.58 15.52
CA PHE A 488 -11.82 -9.62 16.05
C PHE A 488 -11.21 -8.22 16.23
N LEU A 489 -10.07 -8.15 16.91
CA LEU A 489 -9.32 -6.92 17.09
C LEU A 489 -8.88 -6.29 15.76
N SER A 490 -8.54 -7.09 14.75
CA SER A 490 -8.16 -6.61 13.42
C SER A 490 -9.27 -5.82 12.71
N PHE A 491 -10.53 -6.01 13.09
CA PHE A 491 -11.70 -5.30 12.54
C PHE A 491 -12.12 -4.08 13.37
N LEU A 492 -11.37 -3.72 14.41
CA LEU A 492 -11.66 -2.58 15.29
C LEU A 492 -10.65 -1.44 15.09
N PRO A 493 -10.63 -0.72 13.94
CA PRO A 493 -9.69 0.37 13.72
C PRO A 493 -9.88 1.48 14.77
N VAL A 494 -8.78 2.07 15.26
CA VAL A 494 -8.84 3.13 16.28
C VAL A 494 -9.57 4.37 15.78
N LEU A 495 -9.50 4.65 14.47
CA LEU A 495 -10.27 5.72 13.84
C LEU A 495 -11.79 5.61 14.08
N ARG A 496 -12.30 4.39 14.33
CA ARG A 496 -13.70 4.13 14.73
C ARG A 496 -13.87 3.89 16.24
N GLY A 497 -13.00 4.45 17.06
CA GLY A 497 -13.00 4.27 18.52
C GLY A 497 -12.40 2.94 19.01
N GLY A 498 -11.92 2.07 18.11
CA GLY A 498 -11.19 0.85 18.47
C GLY A 498 -11.99 -0.10 19.37
N LEU A 499 -11.32 -0.70 20.36
CA LEU A 499 -11.98 -1.57 21.35
C LEU A 499 -12.93 -0.79 22.29
N GLN A 500 -12.78 0.54 22.40
CA GLN A 500 -13.58 1.34 23.34
C GLN A 500 -15.07 1.30 22.99
N THR A 501 -15.43 1.26 21.70
CA THR A 501 -16.85 1.18 21.28
C THR A 501 -17.51 -0.11 21.73
N ILE A 502 -16.77 -1.21 21.80
CA ILE A 502 -17.25 -2.49 22.33
C ILE A 502 -17.22 -2.50 23.86
N ALA A 503 -16.20 -1.87 24.47
CA ALA A 503 -16.12 -1.81 25.93
C ALA A 503 -17.24 -0.96 26.56
N GLN A 504 -17.86 -0.04 25.81
CA GLN A 504 -19.02 0.74 26.27
C GLN A 504 -20.23 -0.13 26.67
N GLY A 505 -20.31 -1.39 26.23
CA GLY A 505 -21.34 -2.34 26.67
C GLY A 505 -21.43 -2.53 28.19
N ILE A 506 -20.35 -2.23 28.93
CA ILE A 506 -20.31 -2.18 30.41
C ILE A 506 -21.40 -1.25 31.00
N PHE A 507 -21.77 -0.20 30.28
CA PHE A 507 -22.74 0.79 30.72
C PHE A 507 -24.17 0.52 30.23
N HIS A 508 -24.37 -0.54 29.44
CA HIS A 508 -25.68 -0.88 28.89
C HIS A 508 -26.69 -1.26 30.00
N PRO A 509 -27.98 -0.89 29.94
CA PRO A 509 -28.96 -1.22 30.98
C PRO A 509 -29.09 -2.73 31.28
N SER A 510 -29.02 -3.58 30.25
CA SER A 510 -29.12 -5.04 30.38
C SER A 510 -27.93 -5.66 31.11
N ILE A 511 -28.22 -6.47 32.13
CA ILE A 511 -27.22 -7.23 32.90
C ILE A 511 -26.48 -8.24 32.01
N GLY A 512 -27.18 -8.86 31.05
CA GLY A 512 -26.59 -9.83 30.13
C GLY A 512 -25.50 -9.21 29.26
N VAL A 513 -25.75 -8.01 28.73
CA VAL A 513 -24.76 -7.24 27.97
C VAL A 513 -23.54 -6.94 28.83
N LYS A 514 -23.73 -6.37 30.03
CA LYS A 514 -22.61 -6.06 30.94
C LYS A 514 -21.76 -7.28 31.25
N HIS A 515 -22.39 -8.41 31.59
CA HIS A 515 -21.71 -9.66 31.90
C HIS A 515 -20.89 -10.15 30.70
N ASN A 516 -21.50 -10.22 29.52
CA ASN A 516 -20.84 -10.69 28.31
C ASN A 516 -19.71 -9.76 27.86
N THR A 517 -19.84 -8.44 28.06
CA THR A 517 -18.73 -7.49 27.83
C THR A 517 -17.55 -7.79 28.75
N VAL A 518 -17.79 -8.01 30.06
CA VAL A 518 -16.72 -8.35 31.01
C VAL A 518 -16.04 -9.67 30.66
N VAL A 519 -16.82 -10.69 30.26
CA VAL A 519 -16.29 -11.98 29.80
C VAL A 519 -15.37 -11.81 28.60
N LEU A 520 -15.79 -11.02 27.60
CA LEU A 520 -14.97 -10.73 26.42
C LEU A 520 -13.68 -10.00 26.78
N LEU A 521 -13.76 -8.94 27.59
CA LEU A 521 -12.60 -8.16 28.00
C LEU A 521 -11.60 -8.99 28.82
N LYS A 522 -12.10 -9.88 29.69
CA LYS A 522 -11.26 -10.81 30.45
C LYS A 522 -10.53 -11.80 29.54
N ARG A 523 -11.17 -12.29 28.49
CA ARG A 523 -10.50 -13.15 27.49
C ARG A 523 -9.42 -12.40 26.71
N LEU A 524 -9.64 -11.13 26.39
CA LEU A 524 -8.61 -10.28 25.77
C LEU A 524 -7.42 -10.03 26.72
N GLU A 525 -7.64 -9.99 28.02
CA GLU A 525 -6.57 -9.83 29.02
C GLU A 525 -5.73 -11.12 29.22
N GLN A 526 -6.31 -12.29 28.95
CA GLN A 526 -5.66 -13.60 29.16
C GLN A 526 -4.49 -13.86 28.21
N PHE A 527 -4.51 -13.31 26.99
CA PHE A 527 -3.49 -13.61 25.97
C PHE A 527 -2.51 -12.44 25.81
N PRO A 528 -1.19 -12.69 25.82
CA PRO A 528 -0.18 -11.63 25.66
C PRO A 528 -0.36 -10.80 24.38
N SER A 529 -0.76 -11.42 23.27
CA SER A 529 -0.91 -10.73 21.98
C SER A 529 -2.11 -9.77 21.92
N THR A 530 -3.10 -9.94 22.80
CA THR A 530 -4.32 -9.14 22.82
C THR A 530 -4.43 -8.24 24.06
N ALA A 531 -3.69 -8.55 25.13
CA ALA A 531 -3.70 -7.80 26.40
C ALA A 531 -3.34 -6.31 26.24
N ASP A 532 -2.41 -5.98 25.34
CA ASP A 532 -2.05 -4.57 25.07
C ASP A 532 -3.22 -3.74 24.53
N SER A 533 -4.25 -4.36 23.97
CA SER A 533 -5.47 -3.65 23.55
C SER A 533 -6.27 -3.11 24.74
N MET A 534 -6.19 -3.76 25.92
CA MET A 534 -6.84 -3.32 27.15
C MET A 534 -6.21 -2.04 27.69
N ARG A 535 -4.88 -1.90 27.60
CA ARG A 535 -4.14 -0.69 28.03
C ARG A 535 -4.56 0.56 27.26
N ARG A 536 -5.20 0.41 26.10
CA ARG A 536 -5.69 1.50 25.24
C ARG A 536 -7.11 1.95 25.57
N LEU A 537 -7.81 1.25 26.48
CA LEU A 537 -9.08 1.71 27.00
C LEU A 537 -8.85 2.94 27.89
N ASN A 538 -9.82 3.86 27.90
CA ASN A 538 -9.73 5.00 28.79
C ASN A 538 -9.82 4.55 30.27
N ALA A 539 -9.27 5.36 31.18
CA ALA A 539 -9.22 5.01 32.61
C ALA A 539 -10.61 4.76 33.21
N PHE A 540 -11.65 5.45 32.72
CA PHE A 540 -13.01 5.29 33.19
C PHE A 540 -13.60 3.90 32.86
N LEU A 541 -13.40 3.42 31.64
CA LEU A 541 -13.78 2.08 31.20
C LEU A 541 -13.01 1.01 31.97
N LEU A 542 -11.70 1.20 32.18
CA LEU A 542 -10.85 0.28 32.95
C LEU A 542 -11.30 0.15 34.41
N MET A 543 -11.53 1.27 35.10
CA MET A 543 -12.03 1.26 36.48
C MET A 543 -13.42 0.61 36.57
N SER A 544 -14.30 0.87 35.60
CA SER A 544 -15.64 0.29 35.56
C SER A 544 -15.60 -1.21 35.30
N TYR A 545 -14.72 -1.66 34.39
CA TYR A 545 -14.44 -3.07 34.14
C TYR A 545 -13.96 -3.78 35.41
N GLN A 546 -12.94 -3.24 36.10
CA GLN A 546 -12.43 -3.79 37.36
C GLN A 546 -13.53 -3.89 38.41
N ARG A 547 -14.30 -2.82 38.60
CA ARG A 547 -15.40 -2.81 39.58
C ARG A 547 -16.45 -3.89 39.32
N ILE A 548 -16.88 -4.08 38.07
CA ILE A 548 -17.89 -5.10 37.74
C ILE A 548 -17.28 -6.50 37.81
N HIS A 549 -16.03 -6.67 37.38
CA HIS A 549 -15.30 -7.93 37.50
C HIS A 549 -15.24 -8.40 38.96
N ASP A 550 -14.90 -7.50 39.89
CA ASP A 550 -14.78 -7.79 41.32
C ASP A 550 -16.12 -8.12 41.98
N ILE A 551 -17.22 -7.54 41.49
CA ILE A 551 -18.57 -7.86 41.94
C ILE A 551 -18.99 -9.27 41.48
N VAL A 552 -18.53 -9.71 40.31
CA VAL A 552 -18.89 -11.01 39.72
C VAL A 552 -17.99 -12.15 40.23
N ASN A 553 -16.74 -11.87 40.63
CA ASN A 553 -15.81 -12.85 41.22
C ASN A 553 -15.23 -12.33 42.56
N PRO A 554 -15.96 -12.46 43.68
CA PRO A 554 -15.51 -11.98 44.99
C PRO A 554 -14.25 -12.69 45.53
N ASP A 555 -13.91 -13.88 45.01
CA ASP A 555 -12.83 -14.75 45.50
C ASP A 555 -11.41 -14.36 45.01
N THR A 556 -11.23 -13.19 44.41
CA THR A 556 -9.90 -12.68 43.98
C THR A 556 -9.35 -11.54 44.85
N ARG A 557 -9.98 -11.28 46.00
CA ARG A 557 -9.43 -10.42 47.05
C ARG A 557 -8.44 -11.21 47.91
N ASP A 558 -7.17 -11.13 47.55
CA ASP A 558 -6.07 -11.29 48.50
C ASP A 558 -5.29 -9.97 48.63
#